data_AF-F0LL08-F1
#
_entry.id   AF-F0LL08-F1
#
_cell.length_a   1.000
_cell.length_b   1.000
_cell.length_c   1.000
_cell.angle_alpha   90.00
_cell.angle_beta   90.00
_cell.angle_gamma   90.00
#
_symmetry.space_group_name_H-M   'P 1'
#
loop_
_entity.id
_entity.type
_entity.pdbx_description
1 polymer ?
#
loop_
_entity_poly.entity_id
_entity_poly.type
_entity_poly.pdbx_seq_one_letter_code
_entity_poly.pdbx_strand_id
1 'polypeptide(L)'
;MSSRSTITSIIELSGFALITFRLSFKNLQKYNLMMAMKGELLIIAGIAMIFIGFLLVFIGTLMTAAGGEAEVEGGGVIMIGPIPIVFGTQRGATLAMILAIILMLLWIFMALLNRRV
;
A
#
# COMPACT_ATOMS: atom_id res chain seq x y z
N MET A 1 -43.27 -46.17 34.20
CA MET A 1 -42.26 -46.48 33.16
C MET A 1 -41.92 -45.30 32.24
N SER A 2 -42.72 -44.21 32.21
CA SER A 2 -42.58 -43.07 31.28
C SER A 2 -41.51 -42.02 31.63
N SER A 3 -41.15 -41.84 32.91
CA SER A 3 -40.22 -40.77 33.32
C SER A 3 -38.74 -41.04 32.94
N ARG A 4 -38.30 -42.30 32.90
CA ARG A 4 -36.91 -42.65 32.53
C ARG A 4 -36.62 -42.43 31.05
N SER A 5 -37.58 -42.66 30.16
CA SER A 5 -37.39 -42.44 28.71
C SER A 5 -37.31 -40.96 28.34
N THR A 6 -37.98 -40.09 29.11
CA THR A 6 -37.92 -38.63 28.91
C THR A 6 -36.59 -38.06 29.39
N ILE A 7 -36.02 -38.59 30.47
CA ILE A 7 -34.70 -38.14 30.98
C ILE A 7 -33.59 -38.56 30.01
N THR A 8 -33.64 -39.77 29.45
CA THR A 8 -32.63 -40.23 28.48
C THR A 8 -32.69 -39.44 27.18
N SER A 9 -33.88 -39.07 26.69
CA SER A 9 -34.00 -38.27 25.46
C SER A 9 -33.50 -36.84 25.64
N ILE A 10 -33.71 -36.22 26.81
CA ILE A 10 -33.17 -34.88 27.11
C ILE A 10 -31.64 -34.90 27.15
N ILE A 11 -31.03 -35.94 27.73
CA ILE A 11 -29.58 -36.08 27.80
C ILE A 11 -28.98 -36.21 26.40
N GLU A 12 -29.56 -37.05 25.53
CA GLU A 12 -29.08 -37.19 24.15
C GLU A 12 -29.24 -35.90 23.33
N LEU A 13 -30.38 -35.21 23.46
CA LEU A 13 -30.62 -33.94 22.78
C LEU A 13 -29.62 -32.86 23.22
N SER A 14 -29.33 -32.80 24.52
CA SER A 14 -28.35 -31.87 25.07
C SER A 14 -26.92 -32.17 24.63
N GLY A 15 -26.55 -33.46 24.55
CA GLY A 15 -25.23 -33.90 24.05
C GLY A 15 -25.03 -33.56 22.57
N PHE A 16 -26.05 -33.79 21.74
CA PHE A 16 -26.00 -33.43 20.32
C PHE A 16 -25.91 -31.91 20.11
N ALA A 17 -26.67 -31.12 20.87
CA ALA A 17 -26.60 -29.66 20.85
C ALA A 17 -25.20 -29.15 21.28
N LEU A 18 -24.58 -29.78 22.27
CA LEU A 18 -23.25 -29.43 22.74
C LEU A 18 -22.17 -29.72 21.68
N ILE A 19 -22.27 -30.85 20.99
CA ILE A 19 -21.34 -31.25 19.93
C ILE A 19 -21.45 -30.28 18.74
N THR A 20 -22.67 -29.99 18.30
CA THR A 20 -22.91 -29.05 17.19
C THR A 20 -22.47 -27.63 17.54
N PHE A 21 -22.72 -27.17 18.77
CA PHE A 21 -22.22 -25.89 19.26
C PHE A 21 -20.69 -25.83 19.27
N ARG A 22 -20.02 -26.89 19.76
CA ARG A 22 -18.55 -26.97 19.79
C ARG A 22 -17.94 -26.96 18.38
N LEU A 23 -18.57 -27.64 17.42
CA LEU A 23 -18.16 -27.64 16.01
C LEU A 23 -18.32 -26.26 15.38
N SER A 24 -19.45 -25.59 15.62
CA SER A 24 -19.71 -24.22 15.15
C SER A 24 -18.67 -23.24 15.68
N PHE A 25 -18.31 -23.35 16.96
CA PHE A 25 -17.30 -22.49 17.58
C PHE A 25 -15.90 -22.71 16.99
N LYS A 26 -15.50 -23.96 16.71
CA LYS A 26 -14.23 -24.26 16.05
C LYS A 26 -14.16 -23.70 14.62
N ASN A 27 -15.26 -23.76 13.87
CA ASN A 27 -15.34 -23.17 12.54
C ASN A 27 -15.15 -21.65 12.57
N LEU A 28 -15.81 -20.95 13.50
CA LEU A 28 -15.66 -19.50 13.65
C LEU A 28 -14.21 -19.07 13.96
N GLN A 29 -13.49 -19.84 14.78
CA GLN A 29 -12.06 -19.59 15.05
C GLN A 29 -11.20 -19.81 13.80
N LYS A 30 -11.50 -20.83 12.98
CA LYS A 30 -10.77 -21.12 11.74
C LYS A 30 -10.93 -20.01 10.70
N TYR A 31 -12.11 -19.41 10.58
CA TYR A 31 -12.33 -18.28 9.66
C TYR A 31 -11.55 -17.04 10.07
N ASN A 32 -11.51 -16.72 11.36
CA ASN A 32 -10.74 -15.58 11.86
C ASN A 32 -9.22 -15.79 11.65
N LEU A 33 -8.74 -17.01 11.88
CA LEU A 33 -7.34 -17.37 11.66
C LEU A 33 -6.94 -17.32 10.18
N MET A 34 -7.82 -17.77 9.27
CA MET A 34 -7.56 -17.71 7.83
C MET A 34 -7.50 -16.28 7.30
N MET A 35 -8.30 -15.37 7.85
CA MET A 35 -8.25 -13.95 7.49
C MET A 35 -6.98 -13.27 8.04
N ALA A 36 -6.58 -13.58 9.27
CA ALA A 36 -5.36 -13.05 9.88
C ALA A 36 -4.09 -13.44 9.10
N MET A 37 -3.98 -14.71 8.69
CA MET A 37 -2.81 -15.21 7.93
C MET A 37 -2.64 -14.54 6.55
N LYS A 38 -3.74 -14.11 5.91
CA LYS A 38 -3.67 -13.42 4.61
C LYS A 38 -3.14 -11.99 4.74
N GLY A 39 -3.49 -11.29 5.83
CA GLY A 39 -3.02 -9.94 6.09
C GLY A 39 -1.51 -9.88 6.33
N GLU A 40 -0.98 -10.84 7.09
CA GLU A 40 0.45 -10.96 7.35
C GLU A 40 1.28 -11.11 6.06
N LEU A 41 0.81 -11.95 5.13
CA LEU A 41 1.49 -12.18 3.86
C LEU A 41 1.52 -10.92 2.97
N LEU A 42 0.46 -10.13 2.96
CA LEU A 42 0.42 -8.83 2.26
C LEU A 42 1.39 -7.82 2.86
N ILE A 43 1.48 -7.76 4.20
CA ILE A 43 2.42 -6.86 4.89
C ILE A 43 3.87 -7.26 4.56
N ILE A 44 4.18 -8.55 4.64
CA ILE A 44 5.52 -9.07 4.30
C ILE A 44 5.86 -8.77 2.83
N ALA A 45 4.93 -9.02 1.91
CA ALA A 45 5.13 -8.72 0.50
C ALA A 45 5.32 -7.21 0.24
N GLY A 46 4.56 -6.35 0.94
CA GLY A 46 4.69 -4.89 0.84
C GLY A 46 6.05 -4.39 1.32
N ILE A 47 6.51 -4.87 2.48
CA ILE A 47 7.83 -4.52 3.02
C ILE A 47 8.94 -4.99 2.08
N ALA A 48 8.85 -6.22 1.57
CA ALA A 48 9.83 -6.76 0.62
C ALA A 48 9.91 -5.91 -0.67
N MET A 49 8.77 -5.49 -1.21
CA MET A 49 8.72 -4.65 -2.41
C MET A 49 9.33 -3.27 -2.17
N ILE A 50 9.05 -2.63 -1.03
CA ILE A 50 9.68 -1.35 -0.64
C ILE A 50 11.19 -1.52 -0.54
N PHE A 51 11.66 -2.60 0.09
CA PHE A 51 13.08 -2.85 0.29
C PHE A 51 13.82 -3.08 -1.03
N ILE A 52 13.20 -3.82 -1.96
CA ILE A 52 13.73 -4.01 -3.32
C ILE A 52 13.80 -2.66 -4.06
N GLY A 53 12.73 -1.87 -4.02
CA GLY A 53 12.70 -0.54 -4.63
C GLY A 53 13.78 0.40 -4.07
N PHE A 54 13.95 0.40 -2.75
CA PHE A 54 15.00 1.15 -2.07
C PHE A 54 16.39 0.70 -2.52
N LEU A 55 16.65 -0.60 -2.59
CA LEU A 55 17.96 -1.13 -3.00
C LEU A 55 18.29 -0.76 -4.46
N LEU A 56 17.31 -0.83 -5.37
CA LEU A 56 17.50 -0.44 -6.76
C LEU A 56 17.87 1.04 -6.91
N VAL A 57 17.15 1.93 -6.20
CA VAL A 57 17.49 3.36 -6.18
C VAL A 57 18.86 3.58 -5.56
N PHE A 58 19.15 2.93 -4.43
CA PHE A 58 20.43 3.06 -3.73
C PHE A 58 21.61 2.64 -4.61
N ILE A 59 21.54 1.47 -5.24
CA ILE A 59 22.58 1.00 -6.18
C ILE A 59 22.70 1.96 -7.36
N GLY A 60 21.58 2.39 -7.97
CA GLY A 60 21.60 3.34 -9.08
C GLY A 60 22.33 4.64 -8.70
N THR A 61 22.02 5.20 -7.53
CA THR A 61 22.69 6.41 -7.03
C THR A 61 24.17 6.19 -6.73
N LEU A 62 24.54 5.04 -6.16
CA LEU A 62 25.95 4.71 -5.89
C LEU A 62 26.75 4.52 -7.16
N MET A 63 26.18 3.88 -8.18
CA MET A 63 26.81 3.73 -9.49
C MET A 63 27.04 5.08 -10.16
N THR A 64 26.07 5.99 -10.10
CA THR A 64 26.23 7.37 -10.57
C THR A 64 27.26 8.15 -9.75
N ALA A 65 27.35 7.92 -8.45
CA ALA A 65 28.31 8.61 -7.57
C ALA A 65 29.74 8.07 -7.68
N ALA A 66 29.93 6.78 -7.99
CA ALA A 66 31.25 6.12 -8.02
C ALA A 66 31.92 6.15 -9.40
N GLY A 67 31.15 6.33 -10.49
CA GLY A 67 31.68 6.46 -11.85
C GLY A 67 32.01 7.91 -12.19
N GLY A 68 33.28 8.29 -12.03
CA GLY A 68 33.80 9.59 -12.45
C GLY A 68 33.57 9.88 -13.94
N GLU A 69 33.36 11.17 -14.24
CA GLU A 69 33.03 11.76 -15.56
C GLU A 69 31.60 11.56 -16.07
N ALA A 70 30.62 11.32 -15.20
CA ALA A 70 29.31 11.87 -15.49
C ALA A 70 29.48 13.40 -15.48
N GLU A 71 29.40 14.07 -16.64
CA GLU A 71 28.91 15.44 -16.68
C GLU A 71 27.61 15.40 -15.89
N VAL A 72 27.68 15.79 -14.61
CA VAL A 72 26.50 15.89 -13.78
C VAL A 72 25.78 17.08 -14.36
N GLU A 73 24.95 16.78 -15.35
CA GLU A 73 23.93 17.62 -15.92
C GLU A 73 22.89 17.88 -14.81
N GLY A 74 23.35 18.53 -13.75
CA GLY A 74 22.63 18.74 -12.51
C GLY A 74 21.56 19.79 -12.73
N GLY A 75 20.33 19.31 -12.94
CA GLY A 75 19.14 20.12 -13.06
C GLY A 75 18.28 20.06 -11.80
N GLY A 76 18.02 21.19 -11.16
CA GLY A 76 17.09 21.34 -10.04
C GLY A 76 16.00 22.37 -10.37
N VAL A 77 14.77 22.12 -9.93
CA VAL A 77 13.68 23.10 -10.01
C VAL A 77 13.38 23.58 -8.59
N ILE A 78 13.52 24.88 -8.34
CA ILE A 78 13.11 25.53 -7.11
C ILE A 78 11.77 26.21 -7.36
N MET A 79 10.75 25.85 -6.57
CA MET A 79 9.44 26.50 -6.63
C MET A 79 9.40 27.67 -5.63
N ILE A 80 9.38 28.91 -6.12
CA ILE A 80 9.11 30.09 -5.28
C ILE A 80 7.67 30.51 -5.54
N GLY A 81 6.74 30.00 -4.72
CA GLY A 81 5.31 30.12 -5.01
C GLY A 81 4.94 29.40 -6.33
N PRO A 82 3.92 29.86 -7.07
CA PRO A 82 3.53 29.28 -8.34
C PRO A 82 4.47 29.72 -9.48
N ILE A 83 5.74 29.99 -9.21
CA ILE A 83 6.74 30.36 -10.22
C ILE A 83 7.87 29.32 -10.12
N PRO A 84 8.07 28.47 -11.15
CA PRO A 84 9.10 27.45 -11.15
C PRO A 84 10.42 28.07 -11.66
N ILE A 85 11.49 27.93 -10.89
CA ILE A 85 12.84 28.39 -11.29
C ILE A 85 13.72 27.17 -11.53
N VAL A 86 14.09 26.96 -12.80
CA VAL A 86 14.90 25.81 -13.21
C VAL A 86 16.36 26.22 -13.30
N PHE A 87 17.23 25.47 -12.64
CA PHE A 87 18.68 25.62 -12.68
C PHE A 87 19.28 24.32 -13.20
N GLY A 88 20.21 24.36 -14.16
CA GLY A 88 20.93 23.17 -14.64
C GLY A 88 21.29 23.17 -16.11
N THR A 89 21.93 22.10 -16.57
CA THR A 89 22.44 21.92 -17.94
C THR A 89 21.34 21.62 -18.96
N GLN A 90 21.67 21.86 -20.23
CA GLN A 90 20.72 22.12 -21.31
C GLN A 90 19.68 21.02 -21.55
N ARG A 91 19.96 19.72 -21.35
CA ARG A 91 19.00 18.66 -21.69
C ARG A 91 18.06 18.34 -20.54
N GLY A 92 18.62 18.13 -19.35
CA GLY A 92 17.84 17.84 -18.14
C GLY A 92 16.99 19.03 -17.69
N ALA A 93 17.54 20.24 -17.73
CA ALA A 93 16.83 21.46 -17.36
C ALA A 93 15.67 21.77 -18.33
N THR A 94 15.84 21.52 -19.63
CA THR A 94 14.76 21.74 -20.61
C THR A 94 13.57 20.81 -20.36
N LEU A 95 13.83 19.52 -20.12
CA LEU A 95 12.77 18.56 -19.78
C LEU A 95 12.08 18.92 -18.45
N ALA A 96 12.86 19.27 -17.42
CA ALA A 96 12.33 19.68 -16.12
C ALA A 96 11.48 20.97 -16.22
N MET A 97 11.88 21.91 -17.08
CA MET A 97 11.14 23.15 -17.35
C MET A 97 9.80 22.87 -18.05
N ILE A 98 9.81 22.05 -19.10
CA ILE A 98 8.58 21.65 -19.79
C ILE A 98 7.64 20.95 -18.80
N LEU A 99 8.17 20.03 -18.00
CA LEU A 99 7.38 19.32 -16.99
C LEU A 99 6.80 20.27 -15.93
N ALA A 100 7.60 21.22 -15.43
CA ALA A 100 7.16 22.21 -14.46
C ALA A 100 6.07 23.13 -15.02
N ILE A 101 6.18 23.56 -16.28
CA ILE A 101 5.15 24.36 -16.96
C ILE A 101 3.85 23.56 -17.13
N ILE A 102 3.94 22.29 -17.56
CA ILE A 102 2.74 21.43 -17.70
C ILE A 102 2.04 21.25 -16.35
N LEU A 103 2.80 20.94 -15.30
CA LEU A 103 2.27 20.80 -13.93
C LEU A 103 1.62 22.10 -13.44
N MET A 104 2.22 23.24 -13.76
CA MET A 104 1.69 24.56 -13.42
C MET A 104 0.36 24.85 -14.13
N LEU A 105 0.30 24.60 -15.44
CA LEU A 105 -0.93 24.76 -16.21
C LEU A 105 -2.02 23.84 -15.66
N LEU A 106 -1.71 22.57 -15.40
CA LEU A 106 -2.64 21.61 -14.82
C LEU A 106 -3.20 22.12 -13.48
N TRP A 107 -2.34 22.62 -12.60
CA TRP A 107 -2.74 23.20 -11.32
C TRP A 107 -3.64 24.42 -11.50
N ILE A 108 -3.29 25.35 -12.41
CA ILE A 108 -4.10 26.53 -12.71
C ILE A 108 -5.47 26.12 -13.28
N PHE A 109 -5.51 25.19 -14.23
CA PHE A 109 -6.75 24.67 -14.80
C PHE A 109 -7.64 24.05 -13.73
N MET A 110 -7.07 23.22 -12.87
CA MET A 110 -7.79 22.58 -11.77
C MET A 110 -8.28 23.62 -10.75
N ALA A 111 -7.44 24.59 -10.39
CA ALA A 111 -7.78 25.66 -9.47
C ALA A 111 -8.86 26.59 -10.03
N LEU A 112 -8.85 26.89 -11.33
CA LEU A 112 -9.88 27.68 -12.00
C LEU A 112 -11.18 26.90 -12.15
N LEU A 113 -11.12 25.61 -12.48
CA LEU A 113 -12.30 24.74 -12.55
C LEU A 113 -12.98 24.60 -11.19
N ASN A 114 -12.20 24.37 -10.13
CA ASN A 114 -12.68 24.28 -8.75
C ASN A 114 -13.25 25.60 -8.20
N ARG A 115 -13.01 26.74 -8.86
CA ARG A 115 -13.63 28.02 -8.52
C ARG A 115 -14.95 28.27 -9.26
N ARG A 116 -15.26 27.49 -10.30
CA ARG A 116 -16.47 27.62 -11.12
C ARG A 116 -17.54 26.57 -10.81
N VAL A 117 -17.22 25.57 -10.00
CA VAL A 117 -18.13 24.53 -9.47
C VAL A 117 -18.36 24.81 -7.99
#